data_AF-A0A7C6PV76-F1
#
_entry.id   AF-A0A7C6PV76-F1
#
_cell.length_a   1.000
_cell.length_b   1.000
_cell.length_c   1.000
_cell.angle_alpha   90.00
_cell.angle_beta   90.00
_cell.angle_gamma   90.00
#
_symmetry.space_group_name_H-M   'P 1'
#
loop_
_entity.id
_entity.type
_entity.pdbx_description
1 polymer ?
#
loop_
_entity_poly.entity_id
_entity_poly.type
_entity_poly.pdbx_seq_one_letter_code
_entity_poly.pdbx_strand_id
1 'polypeptide(L)'
;MPGYKHPCRYCDQFIPPDSKTCPYCGRANPLGPLRCPKCQNPIILGAKNCSNCGLSLQVKCPKCQKITFFGDYCEHCDFRLVVVCPNKKCSLEQPPLSEYCVKCKTKLF
;
A
#
# COMPACT_ATOMS: atom_id res chain seq x y z
N MET A 1 12.00 19.22 -18.73
CA MET A 1 13.20 18.74 -18.02
C MET A 1 13.27 17.23 -18.22
N PRO A 2 14.38 16.65 -18.71
CA PRO A 2 14.47 15.20 -18.84
C PRO A 2 14.38 14.59 -17.45
N GLY A 3 13.25 13.97 -17.14
CA GLY A 3 13.04 13.30 -15.86
C GLY A 3 14.02 12.15 -15.72
N TYR A 4 15.01 12.30 -14.85
CA TYR A 4 15.97 11.24 -14.57
C TYR A 4 15.23 9.99 -14.12
N LYS A 5 15.65 8.84 -14.63
CA LYS A 5 15.09 7.55 -14.21
C LYS A 5 15.44 7.32 -12.74
N HIS A 6 14.50 6.78 -11.98
CA HIS A 6 14.69 6.43 -10.58
C HIS A 6 14.70 4.91 -10.41
N PRO A 7 15.48 4.36 -9.45
CA PRO A 7 15.48 2.94 -9.18
C PRO A 7 14.12 2.51 -8.60
N CYS A 8 13.59 1.41 -9.12
CA CYS A 8 12.39 0.78 -8.58
C CYS A 8 12.70 0.16 -7.22
N ARG A 9 11.90 0.47 -6.20
CA ARG A 9 12.08 -0.06 -4.83
C ARG A 9 12.00 -1.57 -4.67
N TYR A 10 11.58 -2.29 -5.71
CA TYR A 10 11.31 -3.73 -5.66
C TYR A 10 12.29 -4.56 -6.49
N CYS A 11 12.77 -4.01 -7.61
CA CYS A 11 13.66 -4.73 -8.53
C CYS A 11 14.91 -3.93 -8.92
N ASP A 12 15.10 -2.75 -8.33
CA ASP A 12 16.23 -1.82 -8.51
C ASP A 12 16.46 -1.33 -9.96
N GLN A 13 15.60 -1.71 -10.90
CA GLN A 13 15.63 -1.25 -12.28
C GLN A 13 15.28 0.23 -12.39
N PHE A 14 15.97 0.94 -13.30
CA PHE A 14 15.74 2.36 -13.55
C PHE A 14 14.47 2.59 -14.39
N ILE A 15 13.48 3.23 -13.79
CA ILE A 15 12.17 3.48 -14.39
C ILE A 15 11.88 4.99 -14.50
N PRO A 16 11.03 5.43 -15.45
CA PRO A 16 10.63 6.82 -15.56
C PRO A 16 10.01 7.36 -14.26
N PRO A 17 10.25 8.62 -13.88
CA PRO A 17 9.78 9.21 -12.61
C PRO A 17 8.25 9.22 -12.43
N ASP A 18 7.50 9.19 -13.52
CA ASP A 18 6.02 9.26 -13.50
C ASP A 18 5.36 7.87 -13.56
N SER A 19 6.15 6.80 -13.39
CA SER A 19 5.67 5.42 -13.48
C SER A 19 4.83 5.03 -12.26
N LYS A 20 3.51 4.93 -12.45
CA LYS A 20 2.58 4.39 -11.42
C LYS A 20 2.81 2.90 -11.14
N THR A 21 3.29 2.19 -12.15
CA THR A 21 3.57 0.75 -12.12
C THR A 21 4.93 0.51 -12.76
N CYS A 22 5.74 -0.37 -12.18
CA CYS A 22 7.05 -0.69 -12.75
C CYS A 22 6.88 -1.49 -14.05
N PRO A 23 7.44 -1.05 -15.19
CA PRO A 23 7.36 -1.80 -16.45
C PRO A 23 8.14 -3.13 -16.43
N TYR A 24 9.08 -3.31 -15.48
CA TYR A 24 9.91 -4.52 -15.40
C TYR A 24 9.36 -5.57 -14.44
N CYS A 25 8.89 -5.17 -13.25
CA CYS A 25 8.39 -6.10 -12.23
C CYS A 25 6.87 -6.06 -12.05
N GLY A 26 6.16 -5.14 -12.71
CA GLY A 26 4.70 -5.02 -12.64
C GLY A 26 4.16 -4.51 -11.31
N ARG A 27 5.02 -4.18 -10.33
CA ARG A 27 4.58 -3.70 -9.01
C ARG A 27 4.11 -2.24 -9.05
N ALA A 28 3.03 -1.95 -8.34
CA ALA A 28 2.45 -0.62 -8.17
C ALA A 28 3.27 0.21 -7.18
N ASN A 29 3.19 1.54 -7.31
CA ASN A 29 3.94 2.51 -6.50
C ASN A 29 5.44 2.15 -6.39
N PRO A 30 6.13 1.95 -7.53
CA PRO A 30 7.50 1.48 -7.54
C PRO A 30 8.53 2.54 -7.10
N LEU A 31 8.09 3.79 -6.93
CA LEU A 31 8.94 4.95 -6.65
C LEU A 31 8.64 5.57 -5.29
N GLY A 32 9.67 6.18 -4.72
CA GLY A 32 9.59 6.92 -3.47
C GLY A 32 9.44 6.03 -2.22
N PRO A 33 9.49 6.64 -1.03
CA PRO A 33 9.24 5.92 0.23
C PRO A 33 7.78 5.51 0.33
N LEU A 34 7.49 4.50 1.16
CA LEU A 34 6.10 4.18 1.46
C LEU A 34 5.49 5.38 2.21
N ARG A 35 4.21 5.66 1.98
CA ARG A 35 3.52 6.82 2.56
C ARG A 35 2.41 6.34 3.47
N CYS A 36 2.24 7.04 4.59
CA CYS A 36 1.14 6.78 5.49
C CYS A 36 -0.18 7.09 4.77
N PRO A 37 -1.18 6.20 4.81
CA PRO A 37 -2.45 6.38 4.12
C PRO A 37 -3.31 7.48 4.78
N LYS A 38 -3.03 7.79 6.06
CA LYS A 38 -3.76 8.79 6.84
C LYS A 38 -3.17 10.19 6.70
N CYS A 39 -1.85 10.34 6.86
CA CYS A 39 -1.19 11.65 6.89
C CYS A 39 -0.18 11.89 5.77
N GLN A 40 -0.02 10.93 4.85
CA GLN A 40 0.92 10.99 3.72
C GLN A 40 2.41 11.16 4.10
N ASN A 41 2.76 11.11 5.39
CA ASN A 41 4.16 11.16 5.81
C ASN A 41 4.89 9.88 5.38
N PRO A 42 6.17 9.92 4.99
CA PRO A 42 6.92 8.71 4.72
C PRO A 42 6.94 7.80 5.95
N ILE A 43 6.75 6.51 5.72
CA ILE A 43 6.85 5.49 6.75
C ILE A 43 8.20 4.79 6.66
N ILE A 44 8.73 4.45 7.83
CA ILE A 44 10.01 3.75 7.97
C ILE A 44 9.70 2.25 8.00
N LEU A 45 10.42 1.47 7.19
CA LEU A 45 10.30 0.02 7.20
C LEU A 45 10.61 -0.53 8.60
N GLY A 46 9.76 -1.43 9.11
CA GLY A 46 9.89 -2.00 10.46
C GLY A 46 9.29 -1.15 11.59
N ALA A 47 8.83 0.08 11.32
CA ALA A 47 8.10 0.86 12.31
C ALA A 47 6.73 0.22 12.60
N LYS A 48 6.38 0.05 13.88
CA LYS A 48 5.05 -0.48 14.25
C LYS A 48 3.93 0.53 14.02
N ASN A 49 4.24 1.83 14.17
CA ASN A 49 3.29 2.93 14.06
C ASN A 49 3.90 4.06 13.23
N CYS A 50 3.06 4.85 12.57
CA CYS A 50 3.48 6.05 11.87
C CYS A 50 4.00 7.08 12.88
N SER A 51 5.24 7.55 12.70
CA SER A 51 5.88 8.53 13.60
C SER A 51 5.17 9.88 13.68
N ASN A 52 4.29 10.20 12.72
CA ASN A 52 3.60 11.49 12.68
C ASN A 52 2.15 11.41 13.20
N CYS A 53 1.37 10.40 12.79
CA CYS A 53 -0.06 10.32 13.13
C CYS A 53 -0.43 9.17 14.07
N GLY A 54 0.54 8.33 14.46
CA GLY A 54 0.33 7.19 15.36
C GLY A 54 -0.40 5.98 14.76
N LEU A 55 -0.80 6.03 13.48
CA LEU A 55 -1.49 4.93 12.80
C LEU A 55 -0.65 3.64 12.86
N SER A 56 -1.26 2.52 13.25
CA SER A 56 -0.62 1.21 13.18
C SER A 56 -0.23 0.88 11.74
N LEU A 57 1.04 0.57 11.54
CA LEU A 57 1.60 0.10 10.27
C LEU A 57 1.65 -1.43 10.21
N GLN A 58 0.93 -2.11 11.10
CA GLN A 58 0.73 -3.55 11.05
C GLN A 58 -0.69 -3.83 10.59
N VAL A 59 -0.81 -4.56 9.49
CA VAL A 59 -2.11 -4.94 8.92
C VAL A 59 -2.20 -6.45 8.77
N LYS A 60 -3.42 -6.98 8.91
CA LYS A 60 -3.70 -8.38 8.64
C LYS A 60 -3.93 -8.55 7.14
N CYS A 61 -3.15 -9.42 6.50
CA CYS A 61 -3.33 -9.69 5.07
C CYS A 61 -4.71 -10.32 4.82
N PRO A 62 -5.53 -9.81 3.89
CA PRO A 62 -6.84 -10.38 3.60
C PRO A 62 -6.76 -11.76 2.93
N LYS A 63 -5.63 -12.12 2.30
CA LYS A 63 -5.44 -13.41 1.63
C LYS A 63 -4.88 -14.48 2.57
N CYS A 64 -3.75 -14.24 3.22
CA CYS A 64 -3.07 -15.24 4.06
C CYS A 64 -3.35 -15.10 5.56
N GLN A 65 -4.09 -14.06 5.97
CA GLN A 65 -4.46 -13.77 7.37
C GLN A 65 -3.29 -13.55 8.35
N LYS A 66 -2.05 -13.50 7.86
CA LYS A 66 -0.87 -13.16 8.67
C LYS A 66 -0.75 -11.64 8.86
N ILE A 67 -0.19 -11.24 9.99
CA ILE A 67 0.19 -9.85 10.24
C ILE A 67 1.43 -9.53 9.38
N THR A 68 1.39 -8.40 8.69
CA THR A 68 2.46 -7.91 7.81
C THR A 68 2.58 -6.39 7.93
N PHE A 69 3.72 -5.86 7.54
CA PHE A 69 3.93 -4.42 7.46
C PHE A 69 3.00 -3.77 6.44
N PHE A 70 2.54 -2.56 6.76
CA PHE A 70 1.71 -1.75 5.88
C PHE A 70 2.54 -1.26 4.70
N GLY A 71 2.40 -1.95 3.57
CA GLY A 71 2.94 -1.57 2.27
C GLY A 71 1.94 -1.86 1.15
N ASP A 72 2.37 -1.77 -0.10
CA ASP A 72 1.51 -2.13 -1.23
C ASP A 72 1.25 -3.64 -1.31
N TYR A 73 2.17 -4.47 -0.78
CA TYR A 73 2.18 -5.92 -0.88
C TYR A 73 2.45 -6.59 0.47
N CYS A 74 1.90 -7.78 0.67
CA CYS A 74 2.15 -8.60 1.85
C CYS A 74 3.53 -9.27 1.78
N GLU A 75 4.30 -9.19 2.87
CA GLU A 75 5.63 -9.79 2.98
C GLU A 75 5.63 -11.33 2.95
N HIS A 76 4.48 -11.96 3.24
CA HIS A 76 4.37 -13.42 3.34
C HIS A 76 3.85 -14.11 2.08
N CYS A 77 3.08 -13.39 1.25
CA CYS A 77 2.38 -14.01 0.11
C CYS A 77 2.31 -13.13 -1.14
N ASP A 78 2.98 -11.98 -1.14
CA ASP A 78 3.02 -11.00 -2.23
C ASP A 78 1.65 -10.52 -2.73
N PHE A 79 0.58 -10.74 -1.95
CA PHE A 79 -0.74 -10.23 -2.30
C PHE A 79 -0.82 -8.72 -2.07
N ARG A 80 -1.49 -8.00 -2.97
CA ARG A 80 -1.73 -6.56 -2.79
C ARG A 80 -2.58 -6.34 -1.55
N LEU A 81 -2.11 -5.50 -0.62
CA LEU A 81 -2.82 -5.20 0.62
C LEU A 81 -3.96 -4.21 0.34
N VAL A 82 -4.95 -4.68 -0.40
CA VAL A 82 -6.18 -3.96 -0.76
C VAL A 82 -7.37 -4.88 -0.50
N VAL A 83 -8.48 -4.25 -0.13
CA VAL A 83 -9.79 -4.90 0.04
C VAL A 83 -10.82 -4.11 -0.74
N VAL A 84 -11.68 -4.84 -1.44
CA VAL A 84 -12.80 -4.26 -2.20
C VAL A 84 -14.02 -4.25 -1.30
N CYS A 85 -14.71 -3.12 -1.24
CA CYS A 85 -15.95 -3.04 -0.46
C CYS A 85 -17.02 -4.01 -1.01
N PRO A 86 -17.62 -4.88 -0.17
CA PRO A 86 -18.62 -5.86 -0.62
C PRO A 86 -19.96 -5.20 -1.03
N ASN A 87 -20.18 -3.94 -0.64
CA ASN A 87 -21.34 -3.18 -1.06
C ASN A 87 -21.24 -2.86 -2.56
N LYS A 88 -22.10 -3.49 -3.37
CA LYS A 88 -22.16 -3.32 -4.84
C LYS A 88 -22.31 -1.88 -5.30
N LYS A 89 -22.91 -0.99 -4.49
CA LYS A 89 -23.04 0.44 -4.82
C LYS A 89 -21.74 1.23 -4.59
N CYS A 90 -20.84 0.71 -3.75
CA CYS A 90 -19.59 1.38 -3.39
C CYS A 90 -18.41 0.81 -4.17
N SER A 91 -18.19 -0.52 -4.08
CA SER A 91 -17.11 -1.27 -4.73
C SER A 91 -15.73 -0.60 -4.66
N LEU A 92 -15.48 0.15 -3.58
CA LEU A 92 -14.26 0.94 -3.41
C LEU A 92 -13.11 0.02 -3.03
N GLU A 93 -12.01 0.10 -3.77
CA GLU A 93 -10.73 -0.49 -3.39
C GLU A 93 -10.03 0.40 -2.36
N GLN A 94 -9.71 -0.16 -1.21
CA GLN A 94 -9.04 0.56 -0.13
C GLN A 94 -8.05 -0.34 0.62
N PRO A 95 -7.09 0.21 1.37
CA PRO A 95 -6.22 -0.60 2.21
C PRO A 95 -6.97 -1.25 3.39
N PRO A 96 -6.59 -2.47 3.85
CA PRO A 96 -7.21 -3.19 4.96
C PRO A 96 -6.77 -2.63 6.32
N LEU A 97 -7.03 -1.35 6.56
CA LEU A 97 -6.66 -0.64 7.79
C LEU A 97 -7.80 -0.58 8.80
N SER A 98 -9.03 -0.66 8.33
CA SER A 98 -10.24 -0.53 9.13
C SER A 98 -11.21 -1.66 8.83
N GLU A 99 -12.00 -2.05 9.82
CA GLU A 99 -13.08 -3.03 9.69
C GLU A 99 -14.23 -2.52 8.81
N TYR A 100 -14.32 -1.20 8.64
CA TYR A 100 -15.38 -0.53 7.89
C TYR A 100 -14.82 0.19 6.67
N CYS A 101 -15.64 0.26 5.62
CA CYS A 101 -15.33 1.02 4.42
C CYS A 101 -15.27 2.53 4.72
N VAL A 102 -14.19 3.20 4.28
CA VAL A 102 -14.00 4.64 4.50
C VAL A 102 -15.11 5.50 3.88
N LYS A 103 -15.76 5.01 2.82
CA LYS A 103 -16.80 5.76 2.09
C LYS A 103 -18.21 5.45 2.58
N CYS A 104 -18.60 4.18 2.62
CA CYS A 104 -19.98 3.77 2.92
C CYS A 104 -20.18 3.17 4.32
N LYS A 105 -19.12 3.02 5.12
CA LYS A 105 -19.14 2.44 6.46
C LYS A 105 -19.70 1.01 6.53
N THR A 106 -19.81 0.31 5.40
CA THR A 106 -20.15 -1.12 5.38
C THR A 106 -18.96 -1.93 5.92
N LYS A 107 -19.24 -2.99 6.67
CA LYS A 107 -18.24 -3.92 7.19
C LYS A 107 -17.50 -4.63 6.05
N LEU A 108 -16.18 -4.69 6.13
CA LEU A 108 -15.28 -5.27 5.12
C LEU A 108 -14.91 -6.73 5.43
N PHE A 109 -14.74 -7.05 6.71
CA PHE A 109 -14.39 -8.36 7.25
C PHE A 109 -14.96 -8.52 8.65
#